data_AF-A0A8B6C0S7-F1
#
_entry.id   AF-A0A8B6C0S7-F1
#
_cell.length_a   1.000
_cell.length_b   1.000
_cell.length_c   1.000
_cell.angle_alpha   90.00
_cell.angle_beta   90.00
_cell.angle_gamma   90.00
#
_symmetry.space_group_name_H-M   'P 1'
#
loop_
_entity.id
_entity.type
_entity.pdbx_description
1 polymer ?
#
loop_
_entity_poly.entity_id
_entity_poly.type
_entity_poly.pdbx_seq_one_letter_code
_entity_poly.pdbx_strand_id
1 'polypeptide(L)'
;MANRQRFPDGAIVMTSLELDGFLLFISRLTTNNDLTKFSEALSSNPLHLYVKLQKIKNAMDAETMLVDTILSKHTLSEIVATLYNSKYSYLAEILFCCYQQCQQKASIIRMNKTQTENRRKISLYFRDIKKLVHDIAFKNPHADVNRLSNIMKLNIEREINPVRKMYLCDKYTALKAAEMDALINITGRVSPDHEGYVEMESFINSTSAPSISQVILYGRKADVLSTDGRFTEGEDLLRAAYVAADNSLPCVEITDMIYKNVVFKLSQFEQFPTEELRKSLFLEASRGIWSLNDESEDMRIFWKRLFILRMAFCLLGIGKLCDMIDIYVPSTKSITEAERLLECDDLKDMEHRRMMFYHIAKSRLHQLKSDVNESKTCLQMARILAKEGNYAEDKALEKYQETIGCLQERSYSPECSSFDSVTETSQIVDDVPSVTISFNSLEFISD
;
A
#
# COMPACT_ATOMS: atom_id res chain seq x y z
N MET A 1 20.40 -37.78 18.14
CA MET A 1 19.30 -37.05 18.81
C MET A 1 19.43 -35.59 18.43
N ALA A 2 18.66 -35.14 17.45
CA ALA A 2 18.70 -33.78 16.93
C ALA A 2 17.29 -33.16 17.09
N ASN A 3 17.23 -32.03 17.78
CA ASN A 3 16.00 -31.27 18.02
C ASN A 3 15.50 -30.67 16.70
N ARG A 4 14.33 -31.11 16.25
CA ARG A 4 13.57 -30.49 15.16
C ARG A 4 12.92 -29.21 15.69
N GLN A 5 13.38 -28.05 15.25
CA GLN A 5 12.64 -26.80 15.38
C GLN A 5 11.52 -26.77 14.34
N ARG A 6 10.28 -26.60 14.80
CA ARG A 6 9.11 -26.34 13.95
C ARG A 6 9.20 -24.94 13.38
N PHE A 7 8.98 -24.80 12.07
CA PHE A 7 8.74 -23.51 11.42
C PHE A 7 7.30 -23.04 11.72
N PRO A 8 7.05 -21.73 11.88
CA PRO A 8 5.69 -21.22 12.01
C PRO A 8 5.03 -21.09 10.63
N ASP A 9 3.78 -21.56 10.55
CA ASP A 9 2.92 -21.51 9.37
C ASP A 9 2.65 -20.06 8.95
N GLY A 10 2.94 -19.75 7.68
CA GLY A 10 2.66 -18.47 7.05
C GLY A 10 2.46 -18.71 5.56
N ALA A 11 1.23 -19.04 5.18
CA ALA A 11 0.84 -19.33 3.81
C ALA A 11 1.14 -18.16 2.87
N ILE A 12 1.74 -18.47 1.72
CA ILE A 12 1.90 -17.55 0.59
C ILE A 12 0.57 -17.56 -0.18
N VAL A 13 -0.13 -16.43 -0.22
CA VAL A 13 -1.32 -16.29 -1.07
C VAL A 13 -0.86 -15.95 -2.49
N MET A 14 -0.59 -16.99 -3.29
CA MET A 14 -0.73 -16.88 -4.74
C MET A 14 -2.23 -16.87 -5.08
N THR A 15 -2.64 -16.21 -6.16
CA THR A 15 -4.04 -16.28 -6.59
C THR A 15 -4.42 -17.75 -6.85
N SER A 16 -5.66 -18.15 -6.54
CA SER A 16 -6.07 -19.57 -6.67
C SER A 16 -5.83 -20.12 -8.07
N LEU A 17 -5.93 -19.28 -9.11
CA LEU A 17 -5.67 -19.68 -10.50
C LEU A 17 -4.19 -19.99 -10.80
N GLU A 18 -3.26 -19.23 -10.20
CA GLU A 18 -1.81 -19.40 -10.38
C GLU A 18 -1.28 -20.55 -9.53
N LEU A 19 -1.84 -20.73 -8.33
CA LEU A 19 -1.54 -21.83 -7.44
C LEU A 19 -2.12 -23.15 -7.96
N ASP A 20 -3.37 -23.17 -8.44
CA ASP A 20 -3.99 -24.35 -9.04
C ASP A 20 -3.26 -24.74 -10.34
N GLY A 21 -2.89 -23.77 -11.18
CA GLY A 21 -2.10 -24.04 -12.39
C GLY A 21 -0.72 -24.63 -12.10
N PHE A 22 -0.03 -24.13 -11.08
CA PHE A 22 1.29 -24.60 -10.63
C PHE A 22 1.20 -25.97 -9.91
N LEU A 23 0.20 -26.18 -9.07
CA LEU A 23 0.00 -27.42 -8.30
C LEU A 23 -0.57 -28.55 -9.17
N LEU A 24 -1.45 -28.25 -10.15
CA LEU A 24 -1.87 -29.22 -11.17
C LEU A 24 -0.74 -29.63 -12.11
N PHE A 25 0.18 -28.70 -12.39
CA PHE A 25 1.40 -28.96 -13.16
C PHE A 25 2.34 -29.89 -12.37
N ILE A 26 2.54 -29.66 -11.07
CA ILE A 26 3.38 -30.49 -10.19
C ILE A 26 2.74 -31.86 -9.87
N SER A 27 1.42 -31.93 -9.69
CA SER A 27 0.63 -33.17 -9.42
C SER A 27 0.75 -34.23 -10.53
N ARG A 28 0.95 -33.80 -11.78
CA ARG A 28 1.15 -34.73 -12.91
C ARG A 28 2.59 -35.18 -13.11
N LEU A 29 3.56 -34.53 -12.47
CA LEU A 29 4.98 -34.89 -12.57
C LEU A 29 5.34 -36.14 -11.77
N THR A 30 4.50 -36.58 -10.82
CA THR A 30 4.90 -37.55 -9.79
C THR A 30 4.47 -38.99 -10.00
N THR A 31 4.19 -39.40 -11.25
CA THR A 31 3.95 -40.84 -11.53
C THR A 31 5.04 -41.58 -12.29
N ASN A 32 6.19 -41.00 -12.65
CA ASN A 32 7.35 -41.83 -13.06
C ASN A 32 8.71 -41.10 -13.04
N ASN A 33 9.70 -41.82 -12.51
CA ASN A 33 11.07 -41.45 -12.13
C ASN A 33 12.03 -41.08 -13.29
N ASP A 34 11.63 -40.37 -14.34
CA ASP A 34 12.56 -40.10 -15.46
C ASP A 34 12.44 -38.70 -16.08
N LEU A 35 13.47 -37.87 -15.87
CA LEU A 35 13.67 -36.52 -16.42
C LEU A 35 13.71 -36.48 -17.95
N THR A 36 13.89 -37.62 -18.60
CA THR A 36 13.92 -37.74 -20.07
C THR A 36 12.50 -37.68 -20.67
N LYS A 37 11.51 -38.25 -19.98
CA LYS A 37 10.08 -38.17 -20.37
C LYS A 37 9.46 -36.80 -20.08
N PHE A 38 10.04 -36.06 -19.14
CA PHE A 38 9.69 -34.67 -18.83
C PHE A 38 9.90 -33.75 -20.04
N SER A 39 10.98 -33.94 -20.81
CA SER A 39 11.23 -33.20 -22.05
C SER A 39 10.27 -33.60 -23.20
N GLU A 40 9.82 -34.85 -23.26
CA GLU A 40 8.95 -35.35 -24.33
C GLU A 40 7.47 -34.95 -24.13
N ALA A 41 6.94 -35.01 -22.89
CA ALA A 41 5.55 -34.68 -22.59
C ALA A 41 5.21 -33.19 -22.82
N LEU A 42 6.21 -32.31 -22.69
CA LEU A 42 6.13 -30.89 -23.01
C LEU A 42 5.87 -30.61 -24.51
N SER A 43 6.10 -31.61 -25.38
CA SER A 43 6.07 -31.44 -26.84
C SER A 43 4.70 -31.76 -27.47
N SER A 44 3.76 -32.39 -26.76
CA SER A 44 2.66 -33.16 -27.40
C SER A 44 1.22 -32.82 -26.97
N ASN A 45 0.86 -31.54 -26.88
CA ASN A 45 -0.52 -30.99 -26.84
C ASN A 45 -1.17 -30.74 -25.44
N PRO A 46 -1.25 -29.47 -24.99
CA PRO A 46 -1.78 -29.06 -23.67
C PRO A 46 -3.28 -29.31 -23.44
N LEU A 47 -4.10 -29.40 -24.50
CA LEU A 47 -5.57 -29.41 -24.37
C LEU A 47 -6.12 -30.74 -23.83
N HIS A 48 -5.44 -31.85 -24.14
CA HIS A 48 -5.83 -33.17 -23.62
C HIS A 48 -5.53 -33.31 -22.11
N LEU A 49 -4.61 -32.47 -21.61
CA LEU A 49 -4.19 -32.43 -20.21
C LEU A 49 -5.36 -31.94 -19.33
N TYR A 50 -6.03 -30.87 -19.76
CA TYR A 50 -7.15 -30.19 -19.10
C TYR A 50 -8.37 -31.09 -18.85
N VAL A 51 -8.79 -31.88 -19.85
CA VAL A 51 -10.01 -32.72 -19.77
C VAL A 51 -9.91 -33.87 -18.76
N LYS A 52 -8.70 -34.39 -18.51
CA LYS A 52 -8.49 -35.43 -17.48
C LYS A 52 -8.41 -34.87 -16.05
N LEU A 53 -8.28 -33.55 -15.85
CA LEU A 53 -8.03 -32.92 -14.55
C LEU A 53 -9.28 -32.63 -13.73
N GLN A 54 -10.45 -32.50 -14.36
CA GLN A 54 -11.72 -32.32 -13.65
C GLN A 54 -12.15 -33.51 -12.77
N LYS A 55 -11.44 -34.66 -12.81
CA LYS A 55 -11.89 -35.91 -12.19
C LYS A 55 -11.26 -36.26 -10.83
N ILE A 56 -10.33 -35.47 -10.28
CA ILE A 56 -9.66 -35.79 -9.01
C ILE A 56 -9.93 -34.68 -7.99
N LYS A 57 -10.66 -35.02 -6.93
CA LYS A 57 -11.10 -34.12 -5.84
C LYS A 57 -10.39 -34.54 -4.56
N ASN A 58 -9.81 -33.56 -3.85
CA ASN A 58 -9.15 -33.58 -2.52
C ASN A 58 -7.60 -33.57 -2.58
N ALA A 59 -6.96 -32.41 -2.37
CA ALA A 59 -5.52 -32.19 -2.60
C ALA A 59 -4.70 -31.49 -1.48
N MET A 60 -5.30 -30.88 -0.44
CA MET A 60 -4.52 -30.06 0.52
C MET A 60 -3.46 -30.82 1.34
N ASP A 61 -3.66 -32.09 1.71
CA ASP A 61 -2.65 -32.85 2.49
C ASP A 61 -1.51 -33.43 1.62
N ALA A 62 -1.76 -33.60 0.32
CA ALA A 62 -0.76 -34.10 -0.62
C ALA A 62 0.22 -32.99 -1.05
N GLU A 63 -0.25 -31.74 -1.07
CA GLU A 63 0.49 -30.55 -1.53
C GLU A 63 1.73 -30.26 -0.68
N THR A 64 1.61 -30.30 0.65
CA THR A 64 2.72 -30.00 1.59
C THR A 64 3.78 -31.11 1.58
N MET A 65 3.35 -32.38 1.51
CA MET A 65 4.29 -33.52 1.40
C MET A 65 5.08 -33.51 0.09
N LEU A 66 4.50 -33.00 -0.99
CA LEU A 66 5.11 -32.99 -2.32
C LEU A 66 6.23 -31.97 -2.42
N VAL A 67 6.02 -30.76 -1.89
CA VAL A 67 7.03 -29.70 -1.83
C VAL A 67 8.22 -30.13 -0.97
N ASP A 68 7.95 -30.73 0.20
CA ASP A 68 8.98 -31.28 1.07
C ASP A 68 9.77 -32.42 0.40
N THR A 69 9.10 -33.26 -0.39
CA THR A 69 9.76 -34.38 -1.10
C THR A 69 10.64 -33.88 -2.24
N ILE A 70 10.24 -32.84 -2.98
CA ILE A 70 11.01 -32.27 -4.09
C ILE A 70 12.26 -31.54 -3.56
N LEU A 71 12.10 -30.72 -2.52
CA LEU A 71 13.20 -30.01 -1.89
C LEU A 71 14.16 -30.93 -1.12
N SER A 72 13.76 -32.17 -0.82
CA SER A 72 14.65 -33.18 -0.22
C SER A 72 15.61 -33.85 -1.22
N LYS A 73 15.38 -33.70 -2.55
CA LYS A 73 16.12 -34.44 -3.60
C LYS A 73 16.82 -33.56 -4.63
N HIS A 74 16.36 -32.33 -4.82
CA HIS A 74 16.94 -31.39 -5.76
C HIS A 74 17.12 -30.03 -5.11
N THR A 75 18.22 -29.36 -5.42
CA THR A 75 18.39 -27.97 -5.02
C THR A 75 17.49 -27.09 -5.89
N LEU A 76 16.97 -26.01 -5.32
CA LEU A 76 16.11 -25.09 -6.08
C LEU A 76 16.81 -24.47 -7.29
N SER A 77 18.15 -24.34 -7.23
CA SER A 77 18.99 -23.92 -8.36
C SER A 77 18.89 -24.89 -9.54
N GLU A 78 18.88 -26.21 -9.29
CA GLU A 78 18.72 -27.23 -10.34
C GLU A 78 17.31 -27.18 -10.96
N ILE A 79 16.28 -26.89 -10.14
CA ILE A 79 14.90 -26.74 -10.59
C ILE A 79 14.76 -25.50 -11.49
N VAL A 80 15.29 -24.35 -11.05
CA VAL A 80 15.29 -23.10 -11.82
C VAL A 80 16.05 -23.27 -13.13
N ALA A 81 17.22 -23.90 -13.11
CA ALA A 81 18.02 -24.15 -14.32
C ALA A 81 17.28 -25.07 -15.31
N THR A 82 16.60 -26.10 -14.82
CA THR A 82 15.82 -27.02 -15.66
C THR A 82 14.63 -26.30 -16.30
N LEU A 83 13.95 -25.42 -15.55
CA LEU A 83 12.85 -24.61 -16.08
C LEU A 83 13.33 -23.61 -17.13
N TYR A 84 14.48 -22.95 -16.90
CA TYR A 84 15.10 -22.04 -17.86
C TYR A 84 15.46 -22.77 -19.17
N ASN A 85 16.09 -23.94 -19.06
CA ASN A 85 16.48 -24.77 -20.20
C ASN A 85 15.28 -25.36 -20.96
N SER A 86 14.13 -25.49 -20.29
CA SER A 86 12.88 -25.99 -20.87
C SER A 86 11.96 -24.88 -21.42
N LYS A 87 12.49 -23.65 -21.58
CA LYS A 87 11.77 -22.44 -22.07
C LYS A 87 10.64 -21.94 -21.16
N TYR A 88 10.66 -22.30 -19.88
CA TYR A 88 9.76 -21.77 -18.84
C TYR A 88 10.42 -20.65 -18.03
N SER A 89 11.07 -19.71 -18.71
CA SER A 89 11.88 -18.65 -18.11
C SER A 89 11.10 -17.75 -17.15
N TYR A 90 9.84 -17.42 -17.45
CA TYR A 90 9.00 -16.61 -16.56
C TYR A 90 8.72 -17.30 -15.20
N LEU A 91 8.46 -18.61 -15.23
CA LEU A 91 8.22 -19.39 -14.00
C LEU A 91 9.52 -19.60 -13.22
N ALA A 92 10.63 -19.80 -13.93
CA ALA A 92 11.96 -19.88 -13.34
C ALA A 92 12.36 -18.57 -12.63
N GLU A 93 12.03 -17.42 -13.22
CA GLU A 93 12.26 -16.10 -12.65
C GLU A 93 11.42 -15.86 -11.38
N ILE A 94 10.14 -16.24 -11.39
CA ILE A 94 9.28 -16.15 -10.20
C ILE A 94 9.84 -17.00 -9.06
N LEU A 95 10.20 -18.27 -9.34
CA LEU A 95 10.78 -19.17 -8.35
C LEU A 95 12.12 -18.67 -7.80
N PHE A 96 12.98 -18.12 -8.67
CA PHE A 96 14.26 -17.54 -8.28
C PHE A 96 14.08 -16.30 -7.41
N CYS A 97 13.14 -15.41 -7.74
CA CYS A 97 12.80 -14.23 -6.93
C CYS A 97 12.25 -14.61 -5.55
N CYS A 98 11.33 -15.58 -5.47
CA CYS A 98 10.82 -16.10 -4.21
C CYS A 98 11.95 -16.72 -3.36
N TYR A 99 12.88 -17.45 -4.00
CA TYR A 99 14.04 -18.00 -3.31
C TYR A 99 14.97 -16.93 -2.77
N GLN A 100 15.28 -15.89 -3.53
CA GLN A 100 16.12 -14.79 -3.05
C GLN A 100 15.50 -14.12 -1.83
N GLN A 101 14.17 -13.95 -1.79
CA GLN A 101 13.46 -13.41 -0.63
C GLN A 101 13.51 -14.37 0.58
N CYS A 102 13.44 -15.68 0.35
CA CYS A 102 13.60 -16.69 1.42
C CYS A 102 15.05 -16.84 1.90
N GLN A 103 16.03 -16.74 1.00
CA GLN A 103 17.46 -16.74 1.31
C GLN A 103 17.85 -15.48 2.08
N GLN A 104 17.31 -14.30 1.75
CA GLN A 104 17.50 -13.09 2.56
C GLN A 104 17.01 -13.25 4.00
N LYS A 105 16.00 -14.10 4.25
CA LYS A 105 15.57 -14.49 5.61
C LYS A 105 16.50 -15.51 6.27
N ALA A 106 17.13 -16.41 5.51
CA ALA A 106 18.03 -17.45 6.02
C ALA A 106 19.50 -16.96 6.19
N SER A 107 19.95 -16.04 5.35
CA SER A 107 21.26 -15.38 5.41
C SER A 107 21.17 -14.09 6.22
N ILE A 108 20.51 -14.14 7.38
CA ILE A 108 20.85 -13.22 8.46
C ILE A 108 22.24 -13.64 8.93
N ILE A 109 23.26 -13.15 8.22
CA ILE A 109 24.50 -12.76 8.89
C ILE A 109 24.01 -11.94 10.08
N ARG A 110 24.31 -12.42 11.29
CA ARG A 110 24.07 -11.69 12.55
C ARG A 110 24.94 -10.42 12.52
N MET A 111 24.59 -9.46 11.69
CA MET A 111 24.84 -8.07 11.99
C MET A 111 24.03 -7.79 13.24
N ASN A 112 24.68 -7.24 14.27
CA ASN A 112 24.06 -6.86 15.52
C ASN A 112 22.94 -5.83 15.22
N LYS A 113 21.74 -6.30 14.91
CA LYS A 113 20.55 -5.49 14.70
C LYS A 113 20.26 -4.80 16.03
N THR A 114 20.43 -3.49 16.07
CA THR A 114 20.42 -2.71 17.30
C THR A 114 18.98 -2.50 17.75
N GLN A 115 18.41 -3.44 18.51
CA GLN A 115 17.24 -3.16 19.33
C GLN A 115 17.73 -2.50 20.63
N THR A 116 17.68 -1.17 20.68
CA THR A 116 17.78 -0.46 21.95
C THR A 116 16.42 -0.54 22.66
N GLU A 117 16.39 -0.77 23.97
CA GLU A 117 15.17 -0.84 24.79
C GLU A 117 14.29 0.43 24.65
N ASN A 118 14.90 1.55 24.29
CA ASN A 118 14.23 2.83 24.05
C ASN A 118 13.43 2.87 22.73
N ARG A 119 13.73 2.03 21.74
CA ARG A 119 13.13 2.13 20.40
C ARG A 119 11.63 1.90 20.38
N ARG A 120 11.13 0.92 21.14
CA ARG A 120 9.68 0.69 21.27
C ARG A 120 8.97 1.92 21.86
N LYS A 121 9.59 2.58 22.84
CA LYS A 121 9.05 3.82 23.44
C LYS A 121 9.00 4.97 22.44
N ILE A 122 10.02 5.10 21.60
CA ILE A 122 10.06 6.12 20.54
C ILE A 122 9.00 5.86 19.47
N SER A 123 8.82 4.62 19.02
CA SER A 123 7.80 4.30 18.02
C SER A 123 6.38 4.51 18.54
N LEU A 124 6.11 4.17 19.81
CA LEU A 124 4.83 4.50 20.47
C LEU A 124 4.65 6.02 20.59
N TYR A 125 5.67 6.75 21.01
CA TYR A 125 5.63 8.21 21.09
C TYR A 125 5.35 8.86 19.72
N PHE A 126 5.99 8.36 18.66
CA PHE A 126 5.79 8.85 17.31
C PHE A 126 4.36 8.60 16.83
N ARG A 127 3.82 7.38 17.03
CA ARG A 127 2.41 7.06 16.75
C ARG A 127 1.48 8.04 17.48
N ASP A 128 1.67 8.21 18.79
CA ASP A 128 0.75 8.99 19.62
C ASP A 128 0.71 10.45 19.15
N ILE A 129 1.85 11.05 18.83
CA ILE A 129 1.87 12.42 18.27
C ILE A 129 1.18 12.47 16.91
N LYS A 130 1.42 11.50 16.01
CA LYS A 130 0.74 11.47 14.70
C LYS A 130 -0.77 11.40 14.87
N LYS A 131 -1.26 10.56 15.80
CA LYS A 131 -2.68 10.47 16.10
C LYS A 131 -3.24 11.81 16.59
N LEU A 132 -2.56 12.47 17.53
CA LEU A 132 -2.96 13.80 18.02
C LEU A 132 -3.02 14.87 16.92
N VAL A 133 -2.09 14.83 15.95
CA VAL A 133 -2.11 15.73 14.77
C VAL A 133 -3.31 15.45 13.86
N HIS A 134 -3.74 14.19 13.75
CA HIS A 134 -4.85 13.78 12.90
C HIS A 134 -6.24 13.94 13.53
N ASP A 135 -6.31 13.95 14.87
CA ASP A 135 -7.56 14.01 15.66
C ASP A 135 -8.01 15.43 16.04
N ILE A 136 -7.33 16.48 15.59
CA ILE A 136 -7.58 17.87 16.03
C ILE A 136 -7.58 17.96 17.58
N ALA A 137 -6.78 17.12 18.25
CA ALA A 137 -6.59 17.21 19.70
C ALA A 137 -6.00 18.59 20.08
N PHE A 138 -5.34 19.23 19.13
CA PHE A 138 -4.83 20.59 19.19
C PHE A 138 -5.71 21.53 18.35
N LYS A 139 -5.97 22.74 18.86
CA LYS A 139 -6.64 23.79 18.08
C LYS A 139 -5.78 24.25 16.89
N ASN A 140 -4.45 24.23 17.05
CA ASN A 140 -3.51 24.49 15.99
C ASN A 140 -2.35 23.48 16.08
N PRO A 141 -2.49 22.28 15.49
CA PRO A 141 -1.52 21.21 15.63
C PRO A 141 -0.09 21.62 15.28
N HIS A 142 0.13 22.42 14.23
CA HIS A 142 1.46 22.90 13.87
C HIS A 142 2.06 23.81 14.96
N ALA A 143 1.32 24.84 15.39
CA ALA A 143 1.83 25.78 16.39
C ALA A 143 2.06 25.12 17.77
N ASP A 144 1.15 24.23 18.18
CA ASP A 144 1.25 23.52 19.45
C ASP A 144 2.43 22.53 19.47
N VAL A 145 2.61 21.77 18.38
CA VAL A 145 3.74 20.85 18.24
C VAL A 145 5.06 21.63 18.14
N ASN A 146 5.13 22.73 17.38
CA ASN A 146 6.33 23.58 17.32
C ASN A 146 6.73 24.13 18.70
N ARG A 147 5.76 24.56 19.50
CA ARG A 147 6.02 24.99 20.88
C ARG A 147 6.66 23.86 21.71
N LEU A 148 6.16 22.64 21.59
CA LEU A 148 6.75 21.47 22.25
C LEU A 148 8.15 21.17 21.72
N SER A 149 8.37 21.29 20.41
CA SER A 149 9.67 21.13 19.76
C SER A 149 10.71 22.10 20.34
N ASN A 150 10.35 23.37 20.50
CA ASN A 150 11.26 24.38 21.06
C ASN A 150 11.62 24.10 22.52
N ILE A 151 10.66 23.65 23.34
CA ILE A 151 10.93 23.22 24.72
C ILE A 151 11.87 22.01 24.74
N MET A 152 11.65 21.04 23.86
CA MET A 152 12.49 19.85 23.75
C MET A 152 13.92 20.18 23.31
N LYS A 153 14.08 21.10 22.36
CA LYS A 153 15.40 21.59 21.89
C LYS A 153 16.21 22.20 23.05
N LEU A 154 15.59 23.09 23.83
CA LEU A 154 16.21 23.67 25.03
C LEU A 154 16.60 22.60 26.06
N ASN A 155 15.78 21.55 26.21
CA ASN A 155 16.10 20.43 27.10
C ASN A 155 17.30 19.63 26.61
N ILE A 156 17.43 19.39 25.29
CA ILE A 156 18.57 18.70 24.70
C ILE A 156 19.87 19.50 24.89
N GLU A 157 19.82 20.82 24.71
CA GLU A 157 20.98 21.71 24.88
C GLU A 157 21.52 21.69 26.33
N ARG A 158 20.61 21.58 27.31
CA ARG A 158 20.94 21.54 28.74
C ARG A 158 21.27 20.14 29.26
N GLU A 159 20.98 19.10 28.51
CA GLU A 159 21.18 17.72 28.95
C GLU A 159 22.66 17.33 28.88
N ILE A 160 23.18 16.87 30.02
CA ILE A 160 24.58 16.51 30.20
C ILE A 160 24.74 14.98 30.06
N ASN A 161 23.72 14.20 30.43
CA ASN A 161 23.78 12.75 30.32
C ASN A 161 23.66 12.33 28.84
N PRO A 162 24.68 11.67 28.25
CA PRO A 162 24.71 11.38 26.83
C PRO A 162 23.60 10.40 26.39
N VAL A 163 23.27 9.41 27.23
CA VAL A 163 22.21 8.44 26.92
C VAL A 163 20.85 9.11 26.91
N ARG A 164 20.59 9.98 27.89
CA ARG A 164 19.35 10.75 27.96
C ARG A 164 19.26 11.78 26.85
N LYS A 165 20.37 12.45 26.52
CA LYS A 165 20.45 13.40 25.41
C LYS A 165 20.08 12.74 24.08
N MET A 166 20.66 11.57 23.81
CA MET A 166 20.37 10.77 22.62
C MET A 166 18.88 10.37 22.54
N TYR A 167 18.30 9.93 23.66
CA TYR A 167 16.85 9.65 23.74
C TYR A 167 15.97 10.89 23.50
N LEU A 168 16.38 12.06 23.99
CA LEU A 168 15.67 13.32 23.71
C LEU A 168 15.79 13.71 22.23
N CYS A 169 16.95 13.48 21.59
CA CYS A 169 17.13 13.67 20.14
C CYS A 169 16.21 12.75 19.32
N ASP A 170 16.06 11.48 19.73
CA ASP A 170 15.11 10.55 19.10
C ASP A 170 13.68 11.10 19.14
N LYS A 171 13.24 11.54 20.34
CA LYS A 171 11.91 12.15 20.52
C LYS A 171 11.75 13.44 19.73
N TYR A 172 12.76 14.29 19.72
CA TYR A 172 12.73 15.56 19.00
C TYR A 172 12.59 15.35 17.49
N THR A 173 13.30 14.36 16.92
CA THR A 173 13.17 14.00 15.51
C THR A 173 11.74 13.54 15.16
N ALA A 174 11.15 12.68 16.00
CA ALA A 174 9.76 12.23 15.84
C ALA A 174 8.75 13.39 15.97
N LEU A 175 9.00 14.32 16.89
CA LEU A 175 8.16 15.48 17.12
C LEU A 175 8.21 16.46 15.94
N LYS A 176 9.41 16.76 15.44
CA LYS A 176 9.61 17.57 14.22
C LYS A 176 8.99 16.94 12.99
N ALA A 177 9.08 15.62 12.86
CA ALA A 177 8.43 14.89 11.77
C ALA A 177 6.90 15.09 11.77
N ALA A 178 6.27 15.08 12.95
CA ALA A 178 4.85 15.34 13.11
C ALA A 178 4.48 16.83 12.94
N GLU A 179 5.37 17.75 13.36
CA GLU A 179 5.23 19.19 13.09
C GLU A 179 5.14 19.47 11.59
N MET A 180 6.06 18.88 10.81
CA MET A 180 6.09 19.02 9.36
C MET A 180 4.86 18.39 8.70
N ASP A 181 4.41 17.22 9.17
CA ASP A 181 3.15 16.62 8.70
C ASP A 181 1.96 17.56 8.99
N ALA A 182 1.88 18.16 10.19
CA ALA A 182 0.83 19.12 10.53
C ALA A 182 0.85 20.37 9.63
N LEU A 183 2.04 20.89 9.33
CA LEU A 183 2.19 22.04 8.43
C LEU A 183 1.71 21.71 7.02
N ILE A 184 2.08 20.55 6.48
CA ILE A 184 1.61 20.08 5.17
C ILE A 184 0.09 19.94 5.16
N ASN A 185 -0.51 19.42 6.23
CA ASN A 185 -1.97 19.23 6.30
C ASN A 185 -2.74 20.56 6.21
N ILE A 186 -2.18 21.65 6.74
CA ILE A 186 -2.82 22.98 6.75
C ILE A 186 -2.54 23.73 5.44
N THR A 187 -1.34 23.60 4.90
CA THR A 187 -0.87 24.43 3.78
C THR A 187 -0.96 23.74 2.42
N GLY A 188 -0.98 22.41 2.41
CA GLY A 188 -0.90 21.57 1.20
C GLY A 188 0.48 21.57 0.54
N ARG A 189 1.34 22.54 0.87
CA ARG A 189 2.64 22.76 0.24
C ARG A 189 3.63 23.36 1.23
N VAL A 190 4.80 22.74 1.32
CA VAL A 190 5.93 23.16 2.16
C VAL A 190 7.18 23.11 1.28
N SER A 191 8.21 23.90 1.56
CA SER A 191 9.48 23.80 0.84
C SER A 191 10.28 22.56 1.32
N PRO A 192 10.95 21.81 0.44
CA PRO A 192 11.89 20.76 0.87
C PRO A 192 13.08 21.31 1.68
N ASP A 193 13.33 22.62 1.59
CA ASP A 193 14.37 23.35 2.33
C ASP A 193 13.80 24.14 3.53
N HIS A 194 12.56 23.85 3.93
CA HIS A 194 11.95 24.45 5.11
C HIS A 194 12.82 24.22 6.36
N GLU A 195 12.92 25.24 7.22
CA GLU A 195 13.78 25.23 8.40
C GLU A 195 13.55 23.99 9.28
N GLY A 196 12.32 23.54 9.42
CA GLY A 196 12.01 22.30 10.17
C GLY A 196 12.71 21.04 9.64
N TYR A 197 12.93 20.91 8.32
CA TYR A 197 13.71 19.79 7.76
C TYR A 197 15.21 19.96 8.00
N VAL A 198 15.72 21.19 7.90
CA VAL A 198 17.12 21.52 8.20
C VAL A 198 17.43 21.24 9.68
N GLU A 199 16.51 21.61 10.58
CA GLU A 199 16.61 21.28 11.99
C GLU A 199 16.63 19.76 12.20
N MET A 200 15.69 19.01 11.61
CA MET A 200 15.69 17.55 11.71
C MET A 200 17.04 16.95 11.29
N GLU A 201 17.57 17.36 10.14
CA GLU A 201 18.84 16.88 9.60
C GLU A 201 20.01 17.13 10.56
N SER A 202 20.06 18.30 11.21
CA SER A 202 21.10 18.65 12.17
C SER A 202 21.15 17.74 13.42
N PHE A 203 20.04 17.09 13.78
CA PHE A 203 19.96 16.20 14.94
C PHE A 203 20.16 14.72 14.61
N ILE A 204 20.11 14.31 13.33
CA ILE A 204 20.17 12.89 12.91
C ILE A 204 21.37 12.16 13.52
N ASN A 205 22.57 12.74 13.43
CA ASN A 205 23.79 12.08 13.93
C ASN A 205 23.86 12.00 15.47
N SER A 206 22.95 12.68 16.16
CA SER A 206 22.84 12.68 17.63
C SER A 206 21.75 11.74 18.15
N THR A 207 21.04 11.03 17.27
CA THR A 207 20.00 10.06 17.64
C THR A 207 20.59 8.68 17.92
N SER A 208 19.81 7.80 18.54
CA SER A 208 20.24 6.42 18.83
C SER A 208 20.20 5.52 17.59
N ALA A 209 19.49 5.94 16.54
CA ALA A 209 19.38 5.25 15.27
C ALA A 209 19.37 6.25 14.10
N PRO A 210 20.53 6.81 13.70
CA PRO A 210 20.61 7.81 12.63
C PRO A 210 19.97 7.35 11.32
N SER A 211 20.10 6.06 10.97
CA SER A 211 19.45 5.47 9.79
C SER A 211 17.93 5.60 9.82
N ILE A 212 17.29 5.34 10.96
CA ILE A 212 15.84 5.51 11.13
C ILE A 212 15.45 6.99 11.07
N SER A 213 16.25 7.87 11.66
CA SER A 213 16.03 9.31 11.56
C SER A 213 16.13 9.81 10.11
N GLN A 214 17.05 9.26 9.31
CA GLN A 214 17.14 9.53 7.87
C GLN A 214 15.91 9.03 7.10
N VAL A 215 15.42 7.82 7.40
CA VAL A 215 14.18 7.26 6.82
C VAL A 215 13.01 8.22 7.00
N ILE A 216 12.83 8.75 8.22
CA ILE A 216 11.77 9.72 8.55
C ILE A 216 11.91 11.00 7.71
N LEU A 217 13.13 11.55 7.62
CA LEU A 217 13.42 12.81 6.92
C LEU A 217 13.21 12.67 5.41
N TYR A 218 13.86 11.68 4.79
CA TYR A 218 13.88 11.53 3.34
C TYR A 218 12.51 11.16 2.78
N GLY A 219 11.73 10.31 3.47
CA GLY A 219 10.36 10.02 3.06
C GLY A 219 9.49 11.28 3.00
N ARG A 220 9.63 12.19 3.97
CA ARG A 220 8.88 13.47 4.00
C ARG A 220 9.35 14.46 2.95
N LYS A 221 10.66 14.61 2.76
CA LYS A 221 11.20 15.49 1.71
C LYS A 221 10.77 15.00 0.33
N ALA A 222 10.77 13.70 0.08
CA ALA A 222 10.26 13.12 -1.16
C ALA A 222 8.77 13.43 -1.36
N ASP A 223 7.94 13.21 -0.34
CA ASP A 223 6.52 13.56 -0.36
C ASP A 223 6.33 15.04 -0.73
N VAL A 224 7.08 15.96 -0.12
CA VAL A 224 7.02 17.39 -0.47
C VAL A 224 7.45 17.67 -1.90
N LEU A 225 8.56 17.08 -2.37
CA LEU A 225 9.04 17.25 -3.74
C LEU A 225 8.03 16.78 -4.79
N SER A 226 7.21 15.76 -4.48
CA SER A 226 6.15 15.32 -5.39
C SER A 226 5.10 16.39 -5.64
N THR A 227 4.77 17.21 -4.65
CA THR A 227 3.82 18.33 -4.80
C THR A 227 4.34 19.37 -5.82
N ASP A 228 5.67 19.51 -5.94
CA ASP A 228 6.31 20.41 -6.89
C ASP A 228 6.61 19.75 -8.25
N GLY A 229 6.21 18.49 -8.46
CA GLY A 229 6.53 17.71 -9.67
C GLY A 229 8.00 17.33 -9.80
N ARG A 230 8.81 17.50 -8.75
CA ARG A 230 10.26 17.19 -8.73
C ARG A 230 10.48 15.70 -8.44
N PHE A 231 9.94 14.84 -9.30
CA PHE A 231 9.89 13.40 -9.04
C PHE A 231 11.26 12.73 -9.00
N THR A 232 12.18 13.07 -9.92
CA THR A 232 13.52 12.46 -9.94
C THR A 232 14.27 12.65 -8.62
N GLU A 233 14.25 13.87 -8.08
CA GLU A 233 14.89 14.17 -6.79
C GLU A 233 14.19 13.46 -5.63
N GLY A 234 12.86 13.37 -5.66
CA GLY A 234 12.10 12.62 -4.67
C GLY A 234 12.38 11.11 -4.73
N GLU A 235 12.55 10.53 -5.91
CA GLU A 235 12.92 9.12 -6.10
C GLU A 235 14.33 8.83 -5.57
N ASP A 236 15.28 9.75 -5.77
CA ASP A 236 16.63 9.64 -5.21
C ASP A 236 16.62 9.64 -3.68
N LEU A 237 15.80 10.51 -3.06
CA LEU A 237 15.59 10.52 -1.61
C LEU A 237 14.91 9.25 -1.11
N LEU A 238 13.89 8.75 -1.81
CA LEU A 238 13.23 7.48 -1.45
C LEU A 238 14.22 6.32 -1.54
N ARG A 239 15.06 6.27 -2.59
CA ARG A 239 16.12 5.26 -2.72
C ARG A 239 17.09 5.31 -1.54
N ALA A 240 17.53 6.52 -1.15
CA ALA A 240 18.37 6.70 0.03
C ALA A 240 17.67 6.26 1.32
N ALA A 241 16.36 6.53 1.46
CA ALA A 241 15.56 6.04 2.59
C ALA A 241 15.47 4.51 2.64
N TYR A 242 15.24 3.83 1.52
CA TYR A 242 15.23 2.35 1.50
C TYR A 242 16.60 1.77 1.89
N VAL A 243 17.71 2.34 1.40
CA VAL A 243 19.06 1.91 1.80
C VAL A 243 19.29 2.11 3.31
N ALA A 244 18.80 3.21 3.89
CA ALA A 244 18.86 3.45 5.33
C ALA A 244 17.98 2.44 6.12
N ALA A 245 16.81 2.09 5.56
CA ALA A 245 15.88 1.13 6.16
C ALA A 245 16.42 -0.31 6.15
N ASP A 246 17.15 -0.74 5.11
CA ASP A 246 17.69 -2.09 4.97
C ASP A 246 18.61 -2.50 6.12
N ASN A 247 19.25 -1.52 6.77
CA ASN A 247 20.10 -1.74 7.93
C ASN A 247 19.35 -1.87 9.26
N SER A 248 18.01 -1.87 9.23
CA SER A 248 17.15 -1.79 10.40
C SER A 248 16.10 -2.90 10.43
N LEU A 249 15.56 -3.20 11.62
CA LEU A 249 14.37 -4.04 11.73
C LEU A 249 13.12 -3.27 11.29
N PRO A 250 12.10 -3.95 10.74
CA PRO A 250 10.80 -3.35 10.47
C PRO A 250 10.27 -2.59 11.69
N CYS A 251 9.69 -1.41 11.45
CA CYS A 251 9.16 -0.54 12.48
C CYS A 251 8.19 0.49 11.87
N VAL A 252 7.46 1.17 12.74
CA VAL A 252 6.48 2.22 12.38
C VAL A 252 7.06 3.32 11.48
N GLU A 253 8.29 3.74 11.72
CA GLU A 253 8.98 4.79 10.97
C GLU A 253 9.30 4.37 9.53
N ILE A 254 9.63 3.08 9.33
CA ILE A 254 9.82 2.52 7.99
C ILE A 254 8.45 2.39 7.31
N THR A 255 7.42 1.91 8.02
CA THR A 255 6.07 1.87 7.47
C THR A 255 5.57 3.26 7.06
N ASP A 256 5.87 4.28 7.86
CA ASP A 256 5.57 5.68 7.55
C ASP A 256 6.29 6.14 6.28
N MET A 257 7.57 5.82 6.11
CA MET A 257 8.29 6.11 4.86
C MET A 257 7.67 5.41 3.66
N ILE A 258 7.28 4.14 3.79
CA ILE A 258 6.57 3.41 2.71
C ILE A 258 5.24 4.10 2.40
N TYR A 259 4.50 4.56 3.42
CA TYR A 259 3.29 5.35 3.21
C TYR A 259 3.57 6.65 2.44
N LYS A 260 4.66 7.34 2.76
CA LYS A 260 5.10 8.53 2.00
C LYS A 260 5.45 8.19 0.55
N ASN A 261 6.02 7.02 0.27
CA ASN A 261 6.24 6.54 -1.10
C ASN A 261 4.90 6.28 -1.83
N VAL A 262 3.90 5.71 -1.15
CA VAL A 262 2.55 5.54 -1.73
C VAL A 262 1.93 6.88 -2.09
N VAL A 263 2.06 7.89 -1.22
CA VAL A 263 1.58 9.26 -1.49
C VAL A 263 2.35 9.91 -2.63
N PHE A 264 3.66 9.71 -2.69
CA PHE A 264 4.53 10.16 -3.78
C PHE A 264 4.09 9.57 -5.13
N LYS A 265 3.86 8.26 -5.19
CA LYS A 265 3.38 7.56 -6.39
C LYS A 265 1.97 8.00 -6.79
N LEU A 266 1.11 8.32 -5.83
CA LEU A 266 -0.21 8.88 -6.12
C LEU A 266 -0.09 10.23 -6.83
N SER A 267 0.86 11.07 -6.42
CA SER A 267 1.15 12.34 -7.08
C SER A 267 1.74 12.16 -8.48
N GLN A 268 2.57 11.14 -8.71
CA GLN A 268 3.01 10.77 -10.07
C GLN A 268 1.83 10.32 -10.93
N PHE A 269 0.96 9.47 -10.39
CA PHE A 269 -0.24 8.97 -11.07
C PHE A 269 -1.21 10.10 -11.43
N GLU A 270 -1.37 11.08 -10.56
CA GLU A 270 -2.19 12.28 -10.79
C GLU A 270 -1.74 13.06 -12.04
N GLN A 271 -0.44 13.14 -12.30
CA GLN A 271 0.09 13.78 -13.51
C GLN A 271 0.11 12.85 -14.73
N PHE A 272 0.38 11.56 -14.52
CA PHE A 272 0.58 10.57 -15.57
C PHE A 272 -0.15 9.25 -15.22
N PRO A 273 -1.48 9.16 -15.40
CA PRO A 273 -2.26 8.03 -14.90
C PRO A 273 -2.05 6.79 -15.77
N THR A 274 -1.02 6.01 -15.43
CA THR A 274 -0.65 4.77 -16.11
C THR A 274 -0.95 3.55 -15.24
N GLU A 275 -1.18 2.41 -15.90
CA GLU A 275 -1.39 1.13 -15.21
C GLU A 275 -0.15 0.68 -14.44
N GLU A 276 1.03 0.99 -14.96
CA GLU A 276 2.32 0.72 -14.34
C GLU A 276 2.47 1.47 -13.01
N LEU A 277 2.14 2.78 -12.98
CA LEU A 277 2.16 3.57 -11.75
C LEU A 277 1.13 3.09 -10.74
N ARG A 278 -0.08 2.73 -11.19
CA ARG A 278 -1.11 2.14 -10.33
C ARG A 278 -0.63 0.84 -9.69
N LYS A 279 -0.09 -0.10 -10.47
CA LYS A 279 0.48 -1.36 -9.97
C LYS A 279 1.62 -1.11 -8.99
N SER A 280 2.50 -0.15 -9.30
CA SER A 280 3.62 0.22 -8.43
C SER A 280 3.15 0.78 -7.09
N LEU A 281 2.13 1.65 -7.09
CA LEU A 281 1.51 2.17 -5.87
C LEU A 281 0.93 1.04 -5.02
N PHE A 282 0.21 0.11 -5.64
CA PHE A 282 -0.41 -1.03 -4.96
C PHE A 282 0.65 -1.95 -4.35
N LEU A 283 1.72 -2.21 -5.09
CA LEU A 283 2.84 -3.01 -4.59
C LEU A 283 3.47 -2.38 -3.33
N GLU A 284 3.71 -1.07 -3.33
CA GLU A 284 4.24 -0.38 -2.15
C GLU A 284 3.25 -0.37 -0.98
N ALA A 285 1.95 -0.16 -1.26
CA ALA A 285 0.92 -0.24 -0.23
C ALA A 285 0.85 -1.63 0.41
N SER A 286 0.92 -2.69 -0.39
CA SER A 286 0.98 -4.07 0.11
C SER A 286 2.24 -4.33 0.94
N ARG A 287 3.41 -3.81 0.53
CA ARG A 287 4.65 -3.89 1.32
C ARG A 287 4.51 -3.20 2.67
N GLY A 288 3.91 -2.02 2.71
CA GLY A 288 3.68 -1.25 3.93
C GLY A 288 2.66 -1.91 4.87
N ILE A 289 1.63 -2.56 4.33
CA ILE A 289 0.70 -3.37 5.14
C ILE A 289 1.43 -4.60 5.71
N TRP A 290 2.26 -5.25 4.90
CA TRP A 290 3.02 -6.44 5.32
C TRP A 290 4.08 -6.12 6.39
N SER A 291 4.70 -4.95 6.35
CA SER A 291 5.70 -4.53 7.35
C SER A 291 5.12 -4.33 8.76
N LEU A 292 3.79 -4.38 8.91
CA LEU A 292 3.09 -4.22 10.18
C LEU A 292 2.73 -5.56 10.86
N ASN A 293 3.07 -6.71 10.26
CA ASN A 293 2.63 -8.02 10.78
C ASN A 293 3.02 -8.28 12.25
N ASP A 294 4.17 -7.75 12.67
CA ASP A 294 4.69 -7.91 14.04
C ASP A 294 4.24 -6.81 15.01
N GLU A 295 3.46 -5.83 14.54
CA GLU A 295 2.95 -4.71 15.34
C GLU A 295 1.63 -5.03 16.05
N SER A 296 1.25 -4.24 17.06
CA SER A 296 -0.03 -4.40 17.76
C SER A 296 -1.23 -4.17 16.83
N GLU A 297 -2.36 -4.81 17.12
CA GLU A 297 -3.58 -4.70 16.29
C GLU A 297 -4.00 -3.24 16.03
N ASP A 298 -4.05 -2.40 17.07
CA ASP A 298 -4.34 -0.97 16.94
C ASP A 298 -3.41 -0.25 15.95
N MET A 299 -2.12 -0.62 15.94
CA MET A 299 -1.12 -0.04 15.05
C MET A 299 -1.34 -0.52 13.61
N ARG A 300 -1.63 -1.81 13.44
CA ARG A 300 -1.93 -2.39 12.13
C ARG A 300 -3.18 -1.73 11.53
N ILE A 301 -4.25 -1.59 12.31
CA ILE A 301 -5.49 -0.94 11.89
C ILE A 301 -5.18 0.51 11.49
N PHE A 302 -4.53 1.29 12.36
CA PHE A 302 -4.16 2.68 12.09
C PHE A 302 -3.48 2.87 10.73
N TRP A 303 -2.46 2.08 10.43
CA TRP A 303 -1.71 2.22 9.18
C TRP A 303 -2.39 1.59 7.98
N LYS A 304 -3.03 0.42 8.15
CA LYS A 304 -3.77 -0.25 7.08
C LYS A 304 -4.81 0.68 6.46
N ARG A 305 -5.54 1.43 7.29
CA ARG A 305 -6.52 2.45 6.86
C ARG A 305 -5.91 3.50 5.93
N LEU A 306 -4.74 4.01 6.30
CA LEU A 306 -4.02 5.01 5.47
C LEU A 306 -3.67 4.45 4.09
N PHE A 307 -3.14 3.23 4.03
CA PHE A 307 -2.78 2.59 2.75
C PHE A 307 -4.02 2.32 1.90
N ILE A 308 -5.06 1.72 2.49
CA ILE A 308 -6.31 1.40 1.79
C ILE A 308 -6.96 2.66 1.20
N LEU A 309 -7.03 3.75 1.96
CA LEU A 309 -7.60 5.01 1.46
C LEU A 309 -6.82 5.55 0.25
N ARG A 310 -5.49 5.48 0.25
CA ARG A 310 -4.68 5.93 -0.91
C ARG A 310 -4.81 4.99 -2.11
N MET A 311 -4.98 3.69 -1.90
CA MET A 311 -5.30 2.74 -2.97
C MET A 311 -6.69 3.05 -3.58
N ALA A 312 -7.70 3.30 -2.74
CA ALA A 312 -9.04 3.68 -3.19
C ALA A 312 -9.01 5.01 -3.96
N PHE A 313 -8.23 6.00 -3.51
CA PHE A 313 -8.04 7.27 -4.22
C PHE A 313 -7.50 7.04 -5.64
N CYS A 314 -6.46 6.22 -5.79
CA CYS A 314 -5.90 5.87 -7.09
C CYS A 314 -6.95 5.22 -8.01
N LEU A 315 -7.76 4.28 -7.50
CA LEU A 315 -8.82 3.62 -8.28
C LEU A 315 -9.96 4.56 -8.69
N LEU A 316 -10.29 5.53 -7.84
CA LEU A 316 -11.40 6.47 -8.03
C LEU A 316 -11.02 7.74 -8.81
N GLY A 317 -9.74 7.90 -9.15
CA GLY A 317 -9.23 9.10 -9.79
C GLY A 317 -9.21 10.31 -8.87
N ILE A 318 -8.77 10.11 -7.62
CA ILE A 318 -8.61 11.16 -6.61
C ILE A 318 -7.11 11.39 -6.42
N GLY A 319 -6.67 12.62 -6.59
CA GLY A 319 -5.30 13.06 -6.43
C GLY A 319 -4.82 13.11 -4.99
N LYS A 320 -3.56 13.47 -4.80
CA LYS A 320 -2.91 13.51 -3.48
C LYS A 320 -3.60 14.47 -2.51
N LEU A 321 -3.94 15.67 -2.99
CA LEU A 321 -4.62 16.73 -2.25
C LEU A 321 -6.15 16.72 -2.47
N CYS A 322 -6.69 15.56 -2.84
CA CYS A 322 -8.13 15.32 -3.05
C CYS A 322 -8.77 16.04 -4.25
N ASP A 323 -7.97 16.63 -5.14
CA ASP A 323 -8.43 17.04 -6.46
C ASP A 323 -8.86 15.83 -7.29
N MET A 324 -9.90 15.98 -8.12
CA MET A 324 -10.27 14.94 -9.08
C MET A 324 -9.30 14.94 -10.26
N ILE A 325 -8.83 13.76 -10.65
CA ILE A 325 -7.90 13.58 -11.77
C ILE A 325 -8.71 13.57 -13.07
N ASP A 326 -8.88 14.74 -13.69
CA ASP A 326 -9.75 14.94 -14.85
C ASP A 326 -9.38 14.06 -16.06
N ILE A 327 -8.10 13.74 -16.22
CA ILE A 327 -7.58 12.91 -17.33
C ILE A 327 -7.73 11.40 -17.11
N TYR A 328 -8.12 10.97 -15.91
CA TYR A 328 -8.30 9.56 -15.59
C TYR A 328 -9.77 9.19 -15.51
N VAL A 329 -10.17 8.17 -16.26
CA VAL A 329 -11.54 7.62 -16.25
C VAL A 329 -11.52 6.27 -15.54
N PRO A 330 -12.06 6.16 -14.32
CA PRO A 330 -12.15 4.89 -13.60
C PRO A 330 -12.97 3.86 -14.38
N SER A 331 -12.40 2.67 -14.56
CA SER A 331 -13.13 1.53 -15.14
C SER A 331 -14.10 0.92 -14.12
N THR A 332 -15.14 0.22 -14.59
CA THR A 332 -16.09 -0.49 -13.72
C THR A 332 -15.38 -1.42 -12.72
N LYS A 333 -14.34 -2.14 -13.18
CA LYS A 333 -13.52 -2.99 -12.31
C LYS A 333 -12.84 -2.19 -11.20
N SER A 334 -12.34 -0.99 -11.50
CA SER A 334 -11.68 -0.12 -10.53
C SER A 334 -12.68 0.43 -9.50
N ILE A 335 -13.88 0.79 -9.95
CA ILE A 335 -14.98 1.24 -9.09
C ILE A 335 -15.39 0.14 -8.11
N THR A 336 -15.60 -1.09 -8.60
CA THR A 336 -15.96 -2.25 -7.75
C THR A 336 -14.85 -2.58 -6.74
N GLU A 337 -13.59 -2.54 -7.16
CA GLU A 337 -12.47 -2.80 -6.24
C GLU A 337 -12.32 -1.70 -5.18
N ALA A 338 -12.54 -0.44 -5.55
CA ALA A 338 -12.52 0.66 -4.59
C ALA A 338 -13.63 0.53 -3.54
N GLU A 339 -14.83 0.14 -3.96
CA GLU A 339 -15.94 -0.16 -3.04
C GLU A 339 -15.56 -1.27 -2.05
N ARG A 340 -15.06 -2.41 -2.55
CA ARG A 340 -14.60 -3.52 -1.72
C ARG A 340 -13.57 -3.08 -0.68
N LEU A 341 -12.61 -2.23 -1.08
CA LEU A 341 -11.60 -1.67 -0.18
C LEU A 341 -12.21 -0.78 0.91
N LEU A 342 -13.22 0.02 0.59
CA LEU A 342 -13.90 0.92 1.53
C LEU A 342 -14.89 0.20 2.46
N GLU A 343 -15.38 -0.98 2.08
CA GLU A 343 -16.22 -1.84 2.92
C GLU A 343 -15.44 -2.65 3.97
N CYS A 344 -14.13 -2.84 3.76
CA CYS A 344 -13.28 -3.62 4.66
C CYS A 344 -12.92 -2.93 5.99
N ASP A 345 -13.51 -1.76 6.28
CA ASP A 345 -13.13 -0.94 7.41
C ASP A 345 -14.36 -0.37 8.15
N ASP A 346 -14.38 -0.55 9.46
CA ASP A 346 -15.35 0.12 10.33
C ASP A 346 -14.89 1.58 10.54
N LEU A 347 -15.83 2.52 10.50
CA LEU A 347 -15.57 3.94 10.79
C LEU A 347 -15.29 4.21 12.27
N LYS A 348 -15.53 3.23 13.13
CA LYS A 348 -15.27 3.33 14.56
C LYS A 348 -13.81 3.71 14.85
N ASP A 349 -13.66 4.70 15.74
CA ASP A 349 -12.40 5.25 16.21
C ASP A 349 -11.46 5.76 15.10
N MET A 350 -12.01 6.14 13.94
CA MET A 350 -11.25 6.73 12.84
C MET A 350 -10.92 8.20 13.12
N GLU A 351 -9.67 8.57 12.83
CA GLU A 351 -9.17 9.92 13.07
C GLU A 351 -9.83 10.94 12.14
N HIS A 352 -9.98 12.17 12.63
CA HIS A 352 -10.78 13.22 11.97
C HIS A 352 -10.41 13.45 10.50
N ARG A 353 -9.11 13.63 10.19
CA ARG A 353 -8.66 13.80 8.80
C ARG A 353 -8.88 12.56 7.94
N ARG A 354 -8.83 11.36 8.52
CA ARG A 354 -9.08 10.11 7.78
C ARG A 354 -10.56 9.93 7.49
N MET A 355 -11.42 10.30 8.43
CA MET A 355 -12.87 10.32 8.22
C MET A 355 -13.23 11.26 7.06
N MET A 356 -12.55 12.41 6.96
CA MET A 356 -12.67 13.30 5.80
C MET A 356 -12.30 12.57 4.50
N PHE A 357 -11.12 11.95 4.42
CA PHE A 357 -10.69 11.19 3.25
C PHE A 357 -11.65 10.06 2.88
N TYR A 358 -12.19 9.35 3.87
CA TYR A 358 -13.20 8.32 3.64
C TYR A 358 -14.46 8.88 2.98
N HIS A 359 -14.99 9.99 3.49
CA HIS A 359 -16.16 10.64 2.90
C HIS A 359 -15.90 11.18 1.49
N ILE A 360 -14.68 11.65 1.18
CA ILE A 360 -14.29 12.04 -0.18
C ILE A 360 -14.33 10.84 -1.12
N ALA A 361 -13.74 9.71 -0.71
CA ALA A 361 -13.75 8.48 -1.50
C ALA A 361 -15.18 7.97 -1.74
N LYS A 362 -16.03 7.95 -0.69
CA LYS A 362 -17.44 7.56 -0.82
C LYS A 362 -18.19 8.51 -1.74
N SER A 363 -18.00 9.83 -1.62
CA SER A 363 -18.64 10.80 -2.49
C SER A 363 -18.33 10.53 -3.97
N ARG A 364 -17.05 10.29 -4.28
CA ARG A 364 -16.61 9.95 -5.64
C ARG A 364 -17.15 8.61 -6.13
N LEU A 365 -17.19 7.61 -5.26
CA LEU A 365 -17.80 6.32 -5.58
C LEU A 365 -19.28 6.47 -5.95
N HIS A 366 -20.08 7.17 -5.14
CA HIS A 366 -21.49 7.42 -5.42
C HIS A 366 -21.69 8.24 -6.70
N GLN A 367 -20.84 9.25 -6.96
CA GLN A 367 -20.88 10.02 -8.20
C GLN A 367 -20.66 9.13 -9.44
N LEU A 368 -19.66 8.24 -9.39
CA LEU A 368 -19.33 7.34 -10.49
C LEU A 368 -20.41 6.26 -10.71
N LYS A 369 -21.26 6.02 -9.70
CA LYS A 369 -22.44 5.16 -9.76
C LYS A 369 -23.73 5.92 -10.12
N SER A 370 -23.62 7.20 -10.47
CA SER A 370 -24.76 8.09 -10.77
C SER A 370 -25.71 8.34 -9.59
N ASP A 371 -25.27 8.08 -8.36
CA ASP A 371 -25.98 8.40 -7.13
C ASP A 371 -25.57 9.80 -6.63
N VAL A 372 -26.12 10.81 -7.29
CA VAL A 372 -25.75 12.22 -7.04
C VAL A 372 -26.14 12.68 -5.63
N ASN A 373 -27.22 12.15 -5.07
CA ASN A 373 -27.70 12.57 -3.75
C ASN A 373 -26.77 12.09 -2.64
N GLU A 374 -26.42 10.81 -2.60
CA GLU A 374 -25.46 10.30 -1.61
C GLU A 374 -24.06 10.88 -1.82
N SER A 375 -23.68 11.11 -3.08
CA SER A 375 -22.43 11.80 -3.40
C SER A 375 -22.35 13.18 -2.73
N LYS A 376 -23.43 13.97 -2.78
CA LYS A 376 -23.51 15.29 -2.13
C LYS A 376 -23.48 15.19 -0.60
N THR A 377 -24.24 14.26 -0.02
CA THR A 377 -24.26 14.04 1.43
C THR A 377 -22.86 13.73 1.95
N CYS A 378 -22.16 12.80 1.30
CA CYS A 378 -20.77 12.46 1.65
C CYS A 378 -19.83 13.65 1.47
N LEU A 379 -19.94 14.41 0.37
CA LEU A 379 -19.09 15.57 0.14
C LEU A 379 -19.30 16.66 1.20
N GLN A 380 -20.54 16.90 1.60
CA GLN A 380 -20.86 17.86 2.65
C GLN A 380 -20.21 17.47 3.98
N MET A 381 -20.25 16.19 4.36
CA MET A 381 -19.56 15.68 5.54
C MET A 381 -18.04 15.89 5.44
N ALA A 382 -17.43 15.58 4.30
CA ALA A 382 -16.01 15.83 4.07
C ALA A 382 -15.65 17.31 4.23
N ARG A 383 -16.46 18.24 3.70
CA ARG A 383 -16.24 19.69 3.83
C ARG A 383 -16.36 20.19 5.26
N ILE A 384 -17.33 19.68 6.04
CA ILE A 384 -17.44 20.02 7.46
C ILE A 384 -16.14 19.64 8.18
N LEU A 385 -15.69 18.40 7.99
CA LEU A 385 -14.45 17.90 8.60
C LEU A 385 -13.22 18.69 8.14
N ALA A 386 -13.16 19.07 6.85
CA ALA A 386 -12.08 19.89 6.28
C ALA A 386 -11.97 21.27 6.96
N LYS A 387 -13.12 21.94 7.13
CA LYS A 387 -13.17 23.27 7.76
C LYS A 387 -12.87 23.22 9.24
N GLU A 388 -13.38 22.22 9.96
CA GLU A 388 -13.08 22.00 11.37
C GLU A 388 -11.59 21.76 11.61
N GLY A 389 -10.94 20.99 10.73
CA GLY A 389 -9.50 20.72 10.78
C GLY A 389 -8.60 21.80 10.17
N ASN A 390 -9.18 22.82 9.52
CA ASN A 390 -8.46 23.80 8.71
C ASN A 390 -7.47 23.13 7.73
N TYR A 391 -7.95 22.09 7.04
CA TYR A 391 -7.12 21.32 6.11
C TYR A 391 -7.05 21.97 4.72
N ALA A 392 -5.91 21.82 4.06
CA ALA A 392 -5.65 22.42 2.74
C ALA A 392 -6.61 21.91 1.64
N GLU A 393 -7.16 20.71 1.83
CA GLU A 393 -8.07 20.06 0.88
C GLU A 393 -9.41 20.78 0.70
N ASP A 394 -9.82 21.71 1.58
CA ASP A 394 -11.13 22.41 1.47
C ASP A 394 -11.35 23.07 0.10
N LYS A 395 -10.29 23.65 -0.50
CA LYS A 395 -10.37 24.26 -1.84
C LYS A 395 -10.64 23.23 -2.94
N ALA A 396 -10.02 22.06 -2.87
CA ALA A 396 -10.26 20.98 -3.83
C ALA A 396 -11.71 20.47 -3.71
N LEU A 397 -12.24 20.41 -2.49
CA LEU A 397 -13.63 20.00 -2.23
C LEU A 397 -14.66 21.02 -2.73
N GLU A 398 -14.34 22.31 -2.70
CA GLU A 398 -15.18 23.35 -3.31
C GLU A 398 -15.29 23.17 -4.81
N LYS A 399 -14.15 23.02 -5.50
CA LYS A 399 -14.12 22.71 -6.94
C LYS A 399 -14.89 21.42 -7.24
N TYR A 400 -14.75 20.41 -6.38
CA TYR A 400 -15.45 19.15 -6.58
C TYR A 400 -16.98 19.29 -6.46
N GLN A 401 -17.45 20.13 -5.54
CA GLN A 401 -18.88 20.39 -5.37
C GLN A 401 -19.51 21.05 -6.60
N GLU A 402 -18.80 21.97 -7.26
CA GLU A 402 -19.25 22.60 -8.50
C GLU A 402 -19.46 21.56 -9.61
N THR A 403 -18.51 20.62 -9.75
CA THR A 403 -18.59 19.52 -10.72
C THR A 403 -19.83 18.64 -10.50
N ILE A 404 -20.18 18.32 -9.26
CA ILE A 404 -21.39 17.54 -8.96
C ILE A 404 -22.65 18.36 -9.22
N GLY A 405 -22.64 19.67 -8.96
CA GLY A 405 -23.75 20.59 -9.23
C GLY A 405 -24.17 20.60 -10.71
N CYS A 406 -23.20 20.70 -11.62
CA CYS A 406 -23.46 20.71 -13.06
C CYS A 406 -24.06 19.41 -13.62
N LEU A 407 -23.85 18.26 -12.95
CA LEU A 407 -24.44 16.98 -13.37
C LEU A 407 -25.96 16.95 -13.13
N GLN A 408 -26.47 17.72 -12.17
CA GLN A 408 -27.91 17.79 -11.87
C GLN A 408 -28.68 18.65 -12.89
N GLU A 409 -28.08 19.73 -13.40
CA GLU A 409 -28.73 20.60 -14.38
C GLU A 409 -28.93 19.89 -15.74
N ARG A 410 -28.07 18.93 -16.07
CA ARG A 410 -28.20 18.08 -17.26
C ARG A 410 -29.27 17.00 -17.13
N SER A 411 -29.54 16.50 -15.93
CA SER A 411 -30.60 15.53 -15.68
C SER A 411 -31.99 16.18 -15.50
N TYR A 412 -32.04 17.51 -15.38
CA TYR A 412 -33.27 18.28 -15.18
C TYR A 412 -33.68 19.19 -16.35
N SER A 413 -33.05 19.13 -17.53
CA SER A 413 -33.57 19.84 -18.72
C SER A 413 -34.74 19.09 -19.35
N PRO A 414 -35.99 19.58 -19.28
CA PRO A 414 -37.10 19.03 -20.05
C PRO A 414 -37.11 19.70 -21.44
N GLU A 415 -37.33 18.88 -22.47
CA GLU A 415 -37.68 19.25 -23.85
C GLU A 415 -36.57 19.70 -24.82
N CYS A 416 -36.21 18.78 -25.72
CA CYS A 416 -36.67 18.92 -27.10
C CYS A 416 -36.97 17.54 -27.69
N SER A 417 -38.27 17.24 -27.74
CA SER A 417 -38.86 16.21 -28.56
C SER A 417 -38.72 16.57 -30.03
N SER A 418 -38.01 15.74 -30.79
CA SER A 418 -38.46 15.39 -32.14
C SER A 418 -37.95 14.00 -32.48
N PHE A 419 -38.92 13.15 -32.79
CA PHE A 419 -38.79 11.89 -33.48
C PHE A 419 -37.95 12.05 -34.75
N ASP A 420 -37.09 11.06 -35.04
CA ASP A 420 -37.33 10.24 -36.23
C ASP A 420 -36.69 8.85 -36.08
N SER A 421 -37.56 7.86 -36.30
CA SER A 421 -37.30 6.44 -36.36
C SER A 421 -36.69 6.04 -37.70
N VAL A 422 -35.58 5.31 -37.71
CA VAL A 422 -35.26 4.38 -38.80
C VAL A 422 -34.72 3.07 -38.23
N THR A 423 -35.37 2.01 -38.70
CA THR A 423 -35.26 0.59 -38.42
C THR A 423 -33.95 -0.07 -38.90
N GLU A 424 -33.55 -1.07 -38.09
CA GLU A 424 -32.91 -2.36 -38.42
C GLU A 424 -31.79 -2.45 -39.48
N THR A 425 -30.67 -3.03 -39.06
CA THR A 425 -30.26 -4.36 -39.58
C THR A 425 -29.33 -5.07 -38.62
N SER A 426 -29.70 -6.32 -38.34
CA SER A 426 -28.98 -7.34 -37.59
C SER A 426 -27.84 -7.92 -38.42
N GLN A 427 -26.67 -8.11 -37.82
CA GLN A 427 -25.77 -9.22 -38.15
C GLN A 427 -25.14 -9.79 -36.87
N ILE A 428 -25.48 -11.06 -36.67
CA ILE A 428 -24.94 -12.03 -35.71
C ILE A 428 -23.53 -12.48 -36.18
N VAL A 429 -22.76 -13.11 -35.27
CA VAL A 429 -21.54 -13.94 -35.39
C VAL A 429 -20.41 -13.30 -34.55
N ASP A 430 -19.76 -13.89 -33.54
CA ASP A 430 -19.75 -15.24 -32.97
C ASP A 430 -19.20 -15.20 -31.52
N ASP A 431 -19.52 -16.26 -30.78
CA ASP A 431 -19.19 -16.57 -29.39
C ASP A 431 -17.72 -16.42 -28.96
N VAL A 432 -17.50 -15.81 -27.79
CA VAL A 432 -16.30 -16.02 -26.96
C VAL A 432 -16.74 -16.30 -25.51
N PRO A 433 -16.27 -17.37 -24.85
CA PRO A 433 -16.83 -17.79 -23.56
C PRO A 433 -16.49 -16.80 -22.45
N SER A 434 -17.53 -16.36 -21.74
CA SER A 434 -17.43 -15.67 -20.45
C SER A 434 -16.83 -16.60 -19.40
N VAL A 435 -15.62 -16.29 -18.93
CA VAL A 435 -15.07 -16.92 -17.72
C VAL A 435 -15.57 -16.11 -16.52
N THR A 436 -16.71 -16.53 -15.98
CA THR A 436 -17.21 -16.10 -14.68
C THR A 436 -16.33 -16.74 -13.59
N ILE A 437 -15.50 -15.95 -12.92
CA ILE A 437 -14.75 -16.42 -11.74
C ILE A 437 -15.64 -16.23 -10.51
N SER A 438 -16.12 -17.34 -9.96
CA SER A 438 -16.81 -17.42 -8.68
C SER A 438 -15.78 -17.40 -7.54
N PHE A 439 -15.94 -16.48 -6.58
CA PHE A 439 -15.18 -16.46 -5.33
C PHE A 439 -16.11 -16.66 -4.13
N ASN A 440 -16.61 -17.89 -3.96
CA ASN A 440 -17.08 -18.38 -2.66
C ASN A 440 -15.89 -18.97 -1.92
N SER A 441 -15.20 -18.18 -1.08
CA SER A 441 -14.27 -18.68 -0.05
C SER A 441 -13.78 -17.53 0.85
N LEU A 442 -14.71 -16.90 1.55
CA LEU A 442 -14.43 -16.22 2.82
C LEU A 442 -15.48 -16.72 3.80
N GLU A 443 -15.36 -17.98 4.22
CA GLU A 443 -16.10 -18.47 5.37
C GLU A 443 -15.41 -17.97 6.64
N PHE A 444 -16.23 -17.33 7.46
CA PHE A 444 -15.92 -16.86 8.79
C PHE A 444 -15.61 -18.06 9.70
N ILE A 445 -14.50 -17.98 10.43
CA ILE A 445 -14.39 -18.67 11.73
C ILE A 445 -14.45 -17.58 12.78
N SER A 446 -15.65 -17.37 13.30
CA SER A 446 -15.89 -16.76 14.59
C SER A 446 -15.47 -17.75 15.68
N ASP A 447 -14.60 -17.31 16.58
CA ASP A 447 -14.64 -17.65 18.00
C ASP A 447 -14.13 -16.46 18.80
#